data_AF-A0A4R7RWP4-F1
#
_entry.id   AF-A0A4R7RWP4-F1
#
_cell.length_a   1.000
_cell.length_b   1.000
_cell.length_c   1.000
_cell.angle_alpha   90.00
_cell.angle_beta   90.00
_cell.angle_gamma   90.00
#
_symmetry.space_group_name_H-M   'P 1'
#
loop_
_entity.id
_entity.type
_entity.pdbx_description
1 polymer ?
#
loop_
_entity_poly.entity_id
_entity_poly.type
_entity_poly.pdbx_seq_one_letter_code
_entity_poly.pdbx_strand_id
1 'polypeptide(L)'
;MRAFAVTLFIIGNLIFLTQLGKDVHQLIWGMETSMFDEFEPEKISARAETNTAALLEEFRKADAEIKVLERSKTSDETYQVRKENESLYNTRNEARVELLARESKSAELRDLWVFSGYGIFLIAVGGILSRKAVTWPGLAVLVSGFSILEYWASPPFFEGAGTEFRTLLWNKTFLTFFALFALYACAVMFDRKLPIKR
;
A
#
# COMPACT_ATOMS: atom_id res chain seq x y z
N MET A 1 13.15 -34.10 -4.88
CA MET A 1 12.27 -33.09 -5.53
C MET A 1 10.95 -32.91 -4.79
N ARG A 2 10.14 -33.96 -4.56
CA ARG A 2 8.85 -33.83 -3.85
C ARG A 2 9.00 -33.22 -2.45
N ALA A 3 9.97 -33.69 -1.66
CA ALA A 3 10.24 -33.16 -0.32
C ALA A 3 10.53 -31.64 -0.36
N PHE A 4 11.42 -31.18 -1.24
CA PHE A 4 11.73 -29.76 -1.38
C PHE A 4 10.51 -28.91 -1.80
N ALA A 5 9.72 -29.38 -2.77
CA ALA A 5 8.49 -28.69 -3.18
C ALA A 5 7.45 -28.63 -2.06
N VAL A 6 7.31 -29.71 -1.28
CA VAL A 6 6.45 -29.76 -0.09
C VAL A 6 6.96 -28.81 0.99
N THR A 7 8.26 -28.75 1.23
CA THR A 7 8.87 -27.81 2.18
C THR A 7 8.61 -26.37 1.76
N LEU A 8 8.84 -26.00 0.50
CA LEU A 8 8.55 -24.66 -0.01
C LEU A 8 7.05 -24.33 0.09
N PHE A 9 6.18 -25.29 -0.17
CA PHE A 9 4.74 -25.12 0.00
C PHE A 9 4.36 -24.86 1.47
N ILE A 10 4.92 -25.61 2.41
CA ILE A 10 4.66 -25.42 3.85
C ILE A 10 5.17 -24.04 4.30
N ILE A 11 6.41 -23.68 3.92
CA ILE A 11 7.00 -22.37 4.26
C ILE A 11 6.16 -21.23 3.67
N GLY A 12 5.81 -21.31 2.39
CA GLY A 12 4.98 -20.31 1.73
C GLY A 12 3.60 -20.16 2.39
N ASN A 13 2.95 -21.27 2.76
CA ASN A 13 1.68 -21.21 3.49
C ASN A 13 1.83 -20.51 4.84
N LEU A 14 2.87 -20.85 5.61
CA LEU A 14 3.11 -20.22 6.91
C LEU A 14 3.27 -18.71 6.76
N ILE A 15 4.10 -18.27 5.82
CA ILE A 15 4.35 -16.87 5.51
C ILE A 15 3.05 -16.14 5.13
N PHE A 16 2.36 -16.62 4.10
CA PHE A 16 1.17 -15.91 3.59
C PHE A 16 -0.01 -15.96 4.58
N LEU A 17 -0.14 -17.00 5.40
CA LEU A 17 -1.16 -17.05 6.44
C LEU A 17 -0.85 -16.08 7.59
N THR A 18 0.42 -15.97 8.01
CA THR A 18 0.81 -14.96 9.02
C THR A 18 0.58 -13.56 8.49
N GLN A 19 0.90 -13.32 7.22
CA GLN A 19 0.67 -12.04 6.56
C GLN A 19 -0.82 -11.71 6.43
N LEU A 20 -1.65 -12.67 6.01
CA LEU A 20 -3.10 -12.51 5.97
C LEU A 20 -3.66 -12.19 7.36
N GLY A 21 -3.18 -12.86 8.40
CA GLY A 21 -3.55 -12.57 9.79
C GLY A 21 -3.20 -11.14 10.19
N LYS A 22 -2.02 -10.64 9.79
CA LYS A 22 -1.59 -9.25 10.01
C LYS A 22 -2.48 -8.26 9.25
N ASP A 23 -2.76 -8.51 7.98
CA ASP A 23 -3.60 -7.66 7.12
C ASP A 23 -5.02 -7.54 7.70
N VAL A 24 -5.61 -8.68 8.08
CA VAL A 24 -6.94 -8.74 8.71
C VAL A 24 -6.93 -8.04 10.07
N HIS A 25 -5.89 -8.26 10.88
CA HIS A 25 -5.75 -7.58 12.17
C HIS A 25 -5.71 -6.07 11.98
N GLN A 26 -4.94 -5.57 11.02
CA GLN A 26 -4.89 -4.13 10.74
C GLN A 26 -6.18 -3.60 10.12
N LEU A 27 -6.90 -4.39 9.31
CA LEU A 27 -8.21 -4.00 8.78
C LEU A 27 -9.26 -3.84 9.88
N ILE A 28 -9.18 -4.64 10.95
CA ILE A 28 -10.17 -4.63 12.04
C ILE A 28 -9.77 -3.65 13.15
N TRP A 29 -8.50 -3.67 13.58
CA TRP A 29 -8.00 -2.93 14.75
C TRP A 29 -7.03 -1.79 14.44
N GLY A 30 -6.44 -1.73 13.24
CA GLY A 30 -5.47 -0.69 12.87
C GLY A 30 -6.09 0.65 12.47
N MET A 31 -7.42 0.79 12.57
CA MET A 31 -8.16 1.99 12.18
C MET A 31 -8.39 2.98 13.33
N GLU A 32 -7.68 2.85 14.45
CA GLU A 32 -7.75 3.84 15.53
C GLU A 32 -7.33 5.21 14.97
N THR A 33 -8.29 6.13 14.87
CA THR A 33 -8.03 7.55 14.67
C THR A 33 -7.06 8.00 15.75
N SER A 34 -6.04 8.77 15.38
CA SER A 34 -5.02 9.19 16.34
C SER A 34 -5.72 9.83 17.53
N MET A 35 -5.36 9.48 18.77
CA MET A 35 -5.92 10.15 19.96
C MET A 35 -5.68 11.67 19.94
N PHE A 36 -4.78 12.15 19.09
CA PHE A 36 -4.53 13.58 18.84
C PHE A 36 -5.54 14.22 17.89
N ASP A 37 -6.30 13.44 17.11
CA ASP A 37 -7.28 13.97 16.16
C ASP A 37 -8.45 14.68 16.90
N GLU A 38 -8.78 14.26 18.12
CA GLU A 38 -9.82 14.90 18.96
C GLU A 38 -9.48 16.35 19.33
N PHE A 39 -8.19 16.73 19.28
CA PHE A 39 -7.72 18.07 19.65
C PHE A 39 -7.54 19.01 18.45
N GLU A 40 -7.75 18.53 17.21
CA GLU A 40 -7.51 19.31 15.98
C GLU A 40 -8.67 19.10 14.97
N PRO A 41 -9.82 19.77 15.18
CA PRO A 41 -11.03 19.57 14.36
C PRO A 41 -10.86 19.95 12.89
N GLU A 42 -9.93 20.84 12.55
CA GLU A 42 -9.58 21.22 11.18
C GLU A 42 -8.90 20.06 10.43
N LYS A 43 -8.06 19.27 11.11
CA LYS A 43 -7.50 18.03 10.52
C LYS A 43 -8.55 16.96 10.27
N ILE A 44 -9.61 16.94 11.09
CA ILE A 44 -10.73 16.02 10.89
C ILE A 44 -11.50 16.39 9.61
N SER A 45 -11.74 17.68 9.33
CA SER A 45 -12.48 18.07 8.11
C SER A 45 -11.67 17.78 6.84
N ALA A 46 -10.37 18.10 6.82
CA ALA A 46 -9.48 17.81 5.70
C ALA A 46 -9.34 16.30 5.43
N ARG A 47 -9.28 15.47 6.49
CA ARG A 47 -9.23 14.00 6.37
C ARG A 47 -10.58 13.37 6.01
N ALA A 48 -11.69 13.98 6.42
CA ALA A 48 -13.03 13.51 6.09
C ALA A 48 -13.39 13.78 4.61
N GLU A 49 -12.72 14.74 3.97
CA GLU A 49 -12.97 15.08 2.57
C GLU A 49 -12.48 13.95 1.65
N THR A 50 -13.41 13.08 1.24
CA THR A 50 -13.13 11.91 0.39
C THR A 50 -12.62 12.29 -1.01
N ASN A 51 -12.89 13.51 -1.47
CA ASN A 51 -12.55 13.93 -2.83
C ASN A 51 -11.28 14.78 -2.87
N THR A 52 -10.20 14.22 -3.41
CA THR A 52 -8.92 14.91 -3.61
C THR A 52 -9.06 16.17 -4.47
N ALA A 53 -10.05 16.24 -5.37
CA ALA A 53 -10.33 17.44 -6.16
C ALA A 53 -10.89 18.60 -5.30
N ALA A 54 -11.74 18.28 -4.32
CA ALA A 54 -12.30 19.27 -3.40
C ALA A 54 -11.20 19.82 -2.47
N LEU A 55 -10.35 18.95 -1.94
CA LEU A 55 -9.19 19.32 -1.11
C LEU A 55 -8.20 20.21 -1.88
N LEU A 56 -8.00 19.93 -3.17
CA LEU A 56 -7.14 20.74 -4.05
C LEU A 56 -7.75 22.12 -4.34
N GLU A 57 -9.07 22.20 -4.48
CA GLU A 57 -9.78 23.47 -4.67
C GLU A 57 -9.69 24.34 -3.41
N GLU A 58 -9.89 23.74 -2.23
CA GLU A 58 -9.73 24.40 -0.93
C GLU A 58 -8.31 24.93 -0.73
N PHE A 59 -7.29 24.11 -1.03
CA PHE A 59 -5.89 24.53 -1.00
C PHE A 59 -5.63 25.71 -1.96
N ARG A 60 -6.15 25.66 -3.20
CA ARG A 60 -5.97 26.74 -4.18
C ARG A 60 -6.63 28.04 -3.73
N LYS A 61 -7.80 27.96 -3.11
CA LYS A 61 -8.52 29.11 -2.57
C LYS A 61 -7.74 29.76 -1.43
N ALA A 62 -7.28 28.96 -0.46
CA ALA A 62 -6.47 29.45 0.66
C ALA A 62 -5.13 30.05 0.19
N ASP A 63 -4.45 29.42 -0.78
CA ASP A 63 -3.20 29.92 -1.35
C ASP A 63 -3.40 31.24 -2.11
N ALA A 64 -4.52 31.40 -2.81
CA ALA A 64 -4.86 32.63 -3.52
C ALA A 64 -5.15 33.78 -2.54
N GLU A 65 -5.91 33.51 -1.46
CA GLU A 65 -6.21 34.50 -0.41
C GLU A 65 -4.93 34.94 0.32
N ILE A 66 -4.05 34.01 0.67
CA ILE A 66 -2.74 34.32 1.28
C ILE A 66 -1.88 35.14 0.32
N LYS A 67 -1.80 34.78 -0.97
CA LYS A 67 -1.04 35.56 -1.96
C LYS A 67 -1.55 36.98 -2.12
N VAL A 68 -2.86 37.21 -2.01
CA VAL A 68 -3.43 38.57 -2.04
C VAL A 68 -3.04 39.35 -0.79
N LEU A 69 -3.07 38.71 0.39
CA LEU A 69 -2.70 39.33 1.67
C LEU A 69 -1.21 39.67 1.76
N GLU A 70 -0.33 38.88 1.13
CA GLU A 70 1.13 39.05 1.18
C GLU A 70 1.69 39.94 0.04
N ARG A 71 0.93 40.19 -1.03
CA ARG A 71 1.41 40.79 -2.29
C ARG A 71 2.07 42.17 -2.17
N SER A 72 1.77 42.90 -1.11
CA SER A 72 2.22 44.27 -0.88
C SER A 72 2.87 44.47 0.48
N LYS A 73 3.28 43.39 1.16
CA LYS A 73 3.75 43.44 2.55
C LYS A 73 5.24 43.12 2.67
N THR A 74 5.88 43.79 3.61
CA THR A 74 7.28 43.61 3.98
C THR A 74 7.43 42.36 4.86
N SER A 75 8.63 41.76 4.95
CA SER A 75 8.88 40.53 5.73
C SER A 75 8.28 40.56 7.15
N ASP A 76 8.41 41.68 7.87
CA ASP A 76 7.86 41.84 9.23
C ASP A 76 6.33 41.96 9.26
N GLU A 77 5.73 42.55 8.22
CA GLU A 77 4.28 42.67 8.09
C GLU A 77 3.64 41.32 7.71
N THR A 78 4.34 40.47 6.98
CA THR A 78 3.92 39.08 6.70
C THR A 78 3.75 38.26 7.98
N TYR A 79 4.62 38.48 8.98
CA TYR A 79 4.51 37.78 10.26
C TYR A 79 3.25 38.20 11.02
N GLN A 80 2.92 39.50 11.03
CA GLN A 80 1.68 39.99 11.63
C GLN A 80 0.44 39.45 10.90
N VAL A 81 0.45 39.44 9.56
CA VAL A 81 -0.65 38.85 8.77
C VAL A 81 -0.85 37.37 9.06
N ARG A 82 0.24 36.61 9.17
CA ARG A 82 0.15 35.19 9.52
C ARG A 82 -0.49 34.99 10.88
N LYS A 83 -0.14 35.83 11.87
CA LYS A 83 -0.72 35.77 13.21
C LYS A 83 -2.18 36.20 13.22
N GLU A 84 -2.56 37.21 12.43
CA GLU A 84 -3.95 37.67 12.29
C GLU A 84 -4.84 36.68 11.54
N ASN A 85 -4.27 35.90 10.62
CA ASN A 85 -4.99 34.95 9.77
C ASN A 85 -4.54 33.51 10.02
N GLU A 86 -4.22 33.17 11.27
CA GLU A 86 -3.62 31.88 11.66
C GLU A 86 -4.44 30.68 11.14
N SER A 87 -5.77 30.74 11.24
CA SER A 87 -6.66 29.70 10.72
C SER A 87 -6.48 29.45 9.22
N LEU A 88 -6.35 30.51 8.41
CA LEU A 88 -6.16 30.42 6.95
C LEU A 88 -4.83 29.73 6.58
N TYR A 89 -3.76 30.02 7.34
CA TYR A 89 -2.48 29.36 7.16
C TYR A 89 -2.49 27.90 7.64
N ASN A 90 -3.19 27.61 8.73
CA ASN A 90 -3.38 26.25 9.23
C ASN A 90 -4.16 25.41 8.23
N THR A 91 -5.31 25.88 7.73
CA THR A 91 -6.09 25.20 6.69
C THR A 91 -5.24 24.92 5.44
N ARG A 92 -4.46 25.90 4.95
CA ARG A 92 -3.54 25.69 3.82
C ARG A 92 -2.50 24.62 4.12
N ASN A 93 -1.88 24.65 5.29
CA ASN A 93 -0.81 23.73 5.65
C ASN A 93 -1.35 22.30 5.84
N GLU A 94 -2.51 22.15 6.45
CA GLU A 94 -3.19 20.88 6.64
C GLU A 94 -3.63 20.27 5.31
N ALA A 95 -4.29 21.06 4.45
CA ALA A 95 -4.65 20.63 3.10
C ALA A 95 -3.40 20.21 2.30
N ARG A 96 -2.28 20.92 2.44
CA ARG A 96 -1.01 20.55 1.79
C ARG A 96 -0.44 19.24 2.33
N VAL A 97 -0.41 19.06 3.64
CA VAL A 97 0.11 17.83 4.27
C VAL A 97 -0.72 16.62 3.85
N GLU A 98 -2.05 16.76 3.85
CA GLU A 98 -2.97 15.71 3.41
C GLU A 98 -2.80 15.42 1.90
N LEU A 99 -2.70 16.44 1.04
CA LEU A 99 -2.44 16.25 -0.40
C LEU A 99 -1.13 15.50 -0.65
N LEU A 100 -0.05 15.84 0.07
CA LEU A 100 1.24 15.15 -0.03
C LEU A 100 1.15 13.70 0.46
N ALA A 101 0.41 13.46 1.54
CA ALA A 101 0.16 12.10 2.02
C ALA A 101 -0.58 11.27 0.96
N ARG A 102 -1.60 11.85 0.30
CA ARG A 102 -2.34 11.19 -0.78
C ARG A 102 -1.50 10.92 -2.02
N GLU A 103 -0.68 11.87 -2.41
CA GLU A 103 0.26 11.69 -3.53
C GLU A 103 1.26 10.56 -3.24
N SER A 104 1.82 10.52 -2.02
CA SER A 104 2.70 9.44 -1.58
C SER A 104 2.01 8.08 -1.62
N LYS A 105 0.77 7.98 -1.12
CA LYS A 105 -0.01 6.74 -1.11
C LYS A 105 -0.42 6.29 -2.51
N SER A 106 -0.74 7.22 -3.40
CA SER A 106 -1.01 6.94 -4.81
C SER A 106 0.25 6.40 -5.51
N ALA A 107 1.41 6.99 -5.25
CA ALA A 107 2.69 6.50 -5.78
C ALA A 107 3.02 5.09 -5.26
N GLU A 108 2.84 4.85 -3.95
CA GLU A 108 2.99 3.52 -3.35
C GLU A 108 2.05 2.49 -3.98
N LEU A 109 0.79 2.86 -4.25
CA LEU A 109 -0.18 1.98 -4.87
C LEU A 109 0.21 1.65 -6.33
N ARG A 110 0.70 2.62 -7.08
CA ARG A 110 1.23 2.39 -8.43
C ARG A 110 2.41 1.42 -8.38
N ASP A 111 3.37 1.67 -7.50
CA ASP A 111 4.57 0.86 -7.38
C ASP A 111 4.21 -0.57 -6.93
N LEU A 112 3.28 -0.70 -5.98
CA LEU A 112 2.67 -1.98 -5.56
C LEU A 112 2.18 -2.78 -6.76
N TRP A 113 1.37 -2.18 -7.64
CA TRP A 113 0.84 -2.88 -8.82
C TRP A 113 1.92 -3.24 -9.84
N VAL A 114 2.86 -2.34 -10.09
CA VAL A 114 3.97 -2.58 -11.04
C VAL A 114 4.83 -3.75 -10.56
N PHE A 115 5.29 -3.72 -9.31
CA PHE A 115 6.12 -4.78 -8.76
C PHE A 115 5.36 -6.09 -8.54
N SER A 116 4.08 -6.02 -8.17
CA SER A 116 3.23 -7.21 -8.12
C SER A 116 3.06 -7.84 -9.50
N GLY A 117 2.91 -7.03 -10.55
CA GLY A 117 2.91 -7.50 -11.94
C GLY A 117 4.19 -8.25 -12.30
N TYR A 118 5.36 -7.73 -11.90
CA TYR A 118 6.64 -8.44 -12.07
C TYR A 118 6.68 -9.77 -11.29
N GLY A 119 6.22 -9.79 -10.04
CA GLY A 119 6.14 -11.01 -9.24
C GLY A 119 5.26 -12.09 -9.91
N ILE A 120 4.08 -11.70 -10.39
CA ILE A 120 3.16 -12.59 -11.12
C ILE A 120 3.80 -13.10 -12.41
N PHE A 121 4.47 -12.22 -13.18
CA PHE A 121 5.17 -12.60 -14.39
C PHE A 121 6.26 -13.65 -14.11
N LEU A 122 7.07 -13.45 -13.07
CA LEU A 122 8.06 -14.43 -12.65
C LEU A 122 7.42 -15.75 -12.24
N ILE A 123 6.32 -15.74 -11.49
CA ILE A 123 5.59 -16.96 -11.12
C ILE A 123 5.12 -17.70 -12.37
N ALA A 124 4.56 -17.00 -13.36
CA ALA A 124 4.12 -17.60 -14.61
C ALA A 124 5.29 -18.22 -15.39
N VAL A 125 6.39 -17.49 -15.56
CA VAL A 125 7.60 -17.97 -16.25
C VAL A 125 8.20 -19.17 -15.52
N GLY A 126 8.35 -19.08 -14.20
CA GLY A 126 8.87 -20.17 -13.35
C GLY A 126 7.98 -21.41 -13.41
N GLY A 127 6.66 -21.24 -13.44
CA GLY A 127 5.69 -22.32 -13.65
C GLY A 127 5.82 -22.99 -15.02
N ILE A 128 6.01 -22.21 -16.09
CA ILE A 128 6.25 -22.73 -17.45
C ILE A 128 7.59 -23.46 -17.54
N LEU A 129 8.66 -22.89 -17.00
CA LEU A 129 10.00 -23.50 -16.99
C LEU A 129 10.02 -24.80 -16.20
N SER A 130 9.36 -24.84 -15.03
CA SER A 130 9.18 -26.04 -14.23
C SER A 130 8.42 -27.13 -14.99
N ARG A 131 7.58 -26.77 -15.96
CA ARG A 131 6.90 -27.72 -16.84
C ARG A 131 7.78 -28.25 -17.98
N LYS A 132 8.80 -27.52 -18.45
CA LYS A 132 9.64 -27.91 -19.59
C LYS A 132 10.93 -28.66 -19.23
N ALA A 133 10.96 -29.35 -18.08
CA ALA A 133 12.05 -30.22 -17.59
C ALA A 133 13.29 -29.51 -17.00
N VAL A 134 13.28 -28.18 -16.88
CA VAL A 134 14.35 -27.42 -16.20
C VAL A 134 13.89 -27.03 -14.80
N THR A 135 13.79 -28.04 -13.92
CA THR A 135 13.09 -27.91 -12.64
C THR A 135 13.76 -26.96 -11.66
N TRP A 136 15.10 -26.88 -11.66
CA TRP A 136 15.85 -26.03 -10.72
C TRP A 136 15.72 -24.53 -11.02
N PRO A 137 15.98 -24.05 -12.26
CA PRO A 137 15.74 -22.66 -12.62
C PRO A 137 14.26 -22.28 -12.53
N GLY A 138 13.35 -23.19 -12.89
CA GLY A 138 11.91 -22.95 -12.73
C GLY A 138 11.50 -22.72 -11.28
N LEU A 139 12.01 -23.53 -10.35
CA LEU A 139 11.77 -23.36 -8.90
C LEU A 139 12.44 -22.09 -8.36
N ALA A 140 13.66 -21.76 -8.77
CA ALA A 140 14.33 -20.53 -8.35
C ALA A 140 13.54 -19.28 -8.76
N VAL A 141 13.07 -19.25 -10.01
CA VAL A 141 12.25 -18.15 -10.53
C VAL A 141 10.89 -18.07 -9.81
N LEU A 142 10.26 -19.21 -9.49
CA LEU A 142 9.04 -19.23 -8.68
C LEU A 142 9.27 -18.62 -7.30
N VAL A 143 10.32 -19.05 -6.59
CA VAL A 143 10.66 -18.53 -5.26
C VAL A 143 10.89 -17.01 -5.34
N SER A 144 11.66 -16.53 -6.31
CA SER A 144 11.86 -15.08 -6.50
C SER A 144 10.56 -14.33 -6.75
N GLY A 145 9.65 -14.87 -7.56
CA GLY A 145 8.35 -14.26 -7.81
C GLY A 145 7.47 -14.19 -6.56
N PHE A 146 7.44 -15.25 -5.74
CA PHE A 146 6.72 -15.25 -4.46
C PHE A 146 7.34 -14.31 -3.43
N SER A 147 8.67 -14.22 -3.34
CA SER A 147 9.34 -13.29 -2.42
C SER A 147 9.06 -11.82 -2.76
N ILE A 148 8.98 -11.48 -4.07
CA ILE A 148 8.60 -10.13 -4.49
C ILE A 148 7.14 -9.85 -4.10
N LEU A 149 6.21 -10.78 -4.35
CA LEU A 149 4.81 -10.60 -3.96
C LEU A 149 4.65 -10.45 -2.44
N GLU A 150 5.34 -11.25 -1.66
CA GLU A 150 5.33 -11.19 -0.19
C GLU A 150 5.79 -9.81 0.31
N TYR A 151 6.93 -9.33 -0.19
CA TYR A 151 7.49 -8.05 0.21
C TYR A 151 6.51 -6.90 -0.04
N TRP A 152 5.91 -6.86 -1.23
CA TRP A 152 5.01 -5.78 -1.64
C TRP A 152 3.62 -5.90 -1.00
N ALA A 153 3.14 -7.11 -0.71
CA ALA A 153 1.91 -7.33 0.03
C ALA A 153 2.03 -6.96 1.52
N SER A 154 3.24 -6.75 2.06
CA SER A 154 3.40 -6.53 3.51
C SER A 154 2.92 -5.12 3.88
N PRO A 155 2.03 -4.99 4.88
CA PRO A 155 1.50 -3.68 5.24
C PRO A 155 2.50 -2.94 6.15
N PRO A 156 2.64 -1.61 5.97
CA PRO A 156 3.41 -0.78 6.89
C PRO A 156 2.76 -0.79 8.29
N PHE A 157 3.55 -0.56 9.32
CA PHE A 157 3.10 -0.68 10.70
C PHE A 157 2.30 0.54 11.20
N PHE A 158 2.43 1.72 10.56
CA PHE A 158 1.78 2.96 10.97
C PHE A 158 1.61 3.88 9.77
N GLU A 159 0.42 4.45 9.50
CA GLU A 159 0.30 5.71 8.73
C GLU A 159 -1.12 6.30 8.70
N GLY A 160 -1.18 7.63 8.84
CA GLY A 160 -2.39 8.45 8.87
C GLY A 160 -2.82 8.90 7.47
N ALA A 161 -3.89 8.29 6.97
CA ALA A 161 -4.82 8.77 5.94
C ALA A 161 -5.89 7.68 5.79
N GLY A 162 -6.93 7.70 6.62
CA GLY A 162 -7.77 6.51 6.87
C GLY A 162 -8.41 5.88 5.64
N THR A 163 -8.85 6.68 4.65
CA THR A 163 -9.55 6.19 3.45
C THR A 163 -8.61 5.60 2.40
N GLU A 164 -7.49 6.26 2.12
CA GLU A 164 -6.49 5.76 1.17
C GLU A 164 -5.69 4.59 1.75
N PHE A 165 -5.38 4.64 3.05
CA PHE A 165 -4.80 3.51 3.77
C PHE A 165 -5.72 2.28 3.70
N ARG A 166 -7.03 2.45 3.88
CA ARG A 166 -7.99 1.35 3.73
C ARG A 166 -8.00 0.76 2.32
N THR A 167 -7.89 1.61 1.30
CA THR A 167 -7.80 1.16 -0.11
C THR A 167 -6.51 0.40 -0.36
N LEU A 168 -5.38 0.89 0.17
CA LEU A 168 -4.08 0.21 0.09
C LEU A 168 -4.13 -1.16 0.81
N LEU A 169 -4.71 -1.21 2.00
CA LEU A 169 -4.82 -2.41 2.82
C LEU A 169 -5.71 -3.47 2.16
N TRP A 170 -6.82 -3.06 1.51
CA TRP A 170 -7.66 -3.95 0.70
C TRP A 170 -6.89 -4.55 -0.49
N ASN A 171 -6.12 -3.73 -1.21
CA ASN A 171 -5.31 -4.21 -2.34
C ASN A 171 -4.22 -5.18 -1.87
N LYS A 172 -3.58 -4.92 -0.74
CA LYS A 172 -2.58 -5.82 -0.13
C LYS A 172 -3.21 -7.15 0.30
N THR A 173 -4.35 -7.10 0.98
CA THR A 173 -5.11 -8.30 1.38
C THR A 173 -5.49 -9.13 0.14
N PHE A 174 -5.97 -8.48 -0.92
CA PHE A 174 -6.28 -9.14 -2.19
C PHE A 174 -5.05 -9.81 -2.80
N LEU A 175 -3.90 -9.14 -2.81
CA LEU A 175 -2.64 -9.71 -3.30
C LEU A 175 -2.21 -10.93 -2.47
N THR A 176 -2.35 -10.89 -1.14
CA THR A 176 -2.07 -12.04 -0.26
C THR A 176 -2.97 -13.23 -0.59
N PHE A 177 -4.27 -13.00 -0.80
CA PHE A 177 -5.19 -14.05 -1.26
C PHE A 177 -4.83 -14.61 -2.64
N PHE A 178 -4.46 -13.73 -3.58
CA PHE A 178 -4.03 -14.14 -4.91
C PHE A 178 -2.75 -14.97 -4.85
N ALA A 179 -1.77 -14.57 -4.02
CA ALA A 179 -0.52 -15.30 -3.83
C ALA A 179 -0.77 -16.69 -3.22
N LEU A 180 -1.66 -16.81 -2.24
CA LEU A 180 -2.11 -18.10 -1.71
C LEU A 180 -2.73 -18.96 -2.81
N PHE A 181 -3.67 -18.42 -3.58
CA PHE A 181 -4.29 -19.16 -4.68
C PHE A 181 -3.25 -19.64 -5.71
N ALA A 182 -2.32 -18.78 -6.10
CA ALA A 182 -1.24 -19.11 -7.02
C ALA A 182 -0.31 -20.21 -6.45
N LEU A 183 -0.01 -20.16 -5.15
CA LEU A 183 0.78 -21.19 -4.46
C LEU A 183 0.09 -22.56 -4.52
N TYR A 184 -1.22 -22.63 -4.22
CA TYR A 184 -2.01 -23.86 -4.32
C TYR A 184 -2.12 -24.36 -5.77
N ALA A 185 -2.32 -23.46 -6.74
CA ALA A 185 -2.33 -23.82 -8.15
C ALA A 185 -0.99 -24.42 -8.57
N CYS A 186 0.13 -23.84 -8.12
CA CYS A 186 1.47 -24.39 -8.34
C CYS A 186 1.61 -25.79 -7.72
N ALA A 187 1.20 -25.97 -6.47
CA ALA A 187 1.25 -27.26 -5.78
C ALA A 187 0.49 -28.37 -6.55
N VAL A 188 -0.74 -28.09 -7.00
CA VAL A 188 -1.54 -29.03 -7.81
C VAL A 188 -0.87 -29.36 -9.13
N MET A 189 -0.26 -28.36 -9.79
CA MET A 189 0.49 -28.58 -11.03
C MET A 189 1.72 -29.48 -10.83
N PHE A 190 2.39 -29.37 -9.69
CA PHE A 190 3.55 -30.21 -9.36
C PHE A 190 3.14 -31.64 -9.00
N ASP A 191 2.04 -31.83 -8.27
CA ASP A 191 1.59 -33.17 -7.85
C ASP A 191 1.10 -34.02 -9.04
N ARG A 192 0.43 -33.40 -10.03
CA ARG A 192 0.00 -34.07 -11.28
C ARG A 192 1.17 -34.62 -12.14
N LYS A 193 2.40 -34.14 -11.93
CA LYS A 193 3.59 -34.57 -12.70
C LYS A 193 4.41 -35.66 -12.03
N LEU A 194 4.11 -36.04 -10.79
CA LEU A 194 4.76 -37.16 -10.13
C LEU A 194 3.87 -38.40 -10.30
N PRO A 195 4.00 -39.18 -11.39
CA PRO A 195 3.27 -40.43 -11.50
C PRO A 195 3.62 -41.27 -10.27
N ILE A 196 2.59 -41.70 -9.54
CA ILE A 196 2.69 -42.68 -8.48
C ILE A 196 3.14 -43.98 -9.15
N LYS A 197 4.45 -44.19 -9.29
CA LYS A 197 4.99 -45.55 -9.34
C LYS A 197 4.99 -46.04 -7.90
N ARG A 198 3.85 -46.63 -7.52
CA ARG A 198 3.81 -47.63 -6.44
C ARG A 198 4.60 -48.85 -6.89
#